data_AF-A0A0G8C839-F1
#
_entry.id   AF-A0A0G8C839-F1
#
_cell.length_a   1.000
_cell.length_b   1.000
_cell.length_c   1.000
_cell.angle_alpha   90.00
_cell.angle_beta   90.00
_cell.angle_gamma   90.00
#
_symmetry.space_group_name_H-M   'P 1'
#
loop_
_entity.id
_entity.type
_entity.pdbx_description
1 polymer ?
#
loop_
_entity_poly.entity_id
_entity_poly.type
_entity_poly.pdbx_seq_one_letter_code
_entity_poly.pdbx_strand_id
1 'polypeptide(L)'
;MAIEELKKEKKMPVGIQIRQVKYLNNIVEQDYRFIKKRIHSMLGFKSFKTATSILIVMEAMNMIKKGQIHLRHQSIQNQKEFIYQVFNFMT
;
A
#
# COMPACT_ATOMS: atom_id res chain seq x y z
N MET A 1 15.10 -16.84 8.46
CA MET A 1 14.07 -17.16 7.44
C MET A 1 13.91 -16.09 6.35
N ALA A 2 13.38 -14.88 6.58
CA ALA A 2 13.19 -13.92 5.46
C ALA A 2 14.51 -13.39 4.83
N ILE A 3 15.51 -13.02 5.64
CA ILE A 3 16.81 -12.52 5.13
C ILE A 3 17.59 -13.61 4.41
N GLU A 4 17.49 -14.86 4.88
CA GLU A 4 18.17 -16.00 4.28
C GLU A 4 17.56 -16.34 2.91
N GLU A 5 16.23 -16.27 2.79
CA GLU A 5 15.53 -16.39 1.50
C GLU A 5 15.95 -15.27 0.54
N LEU A 6 16.00 -14.01 0.99
CA LEU A 6 16.43 -12.89 0.15
C LEU A 6 17.89 -13.01 -0.32
N LYS A 7 18.77 -13.56 0.53
CA LYS A 7 20.15 -13.90 0.15
C LYS A 7 20.18 -15.02 -0.89
N LYS A 8 19.36 -16.06 -0.71
CA LYS A 8 19.24 -17.20 -1.66
C LYS A 8 18.71 -16.76 -3.02
N GLU A 9 17.74 -15.84 -3.03
CA GLU A 9 17.17 -15.26 -4.24
C GLU A 9 18.07 -14.22 -4.92
N LYS A 10 19.26 -13.91 -4.36
CA LYS A 10 20.18 -12.85 -4.83
C LYS A 10 19.52 -11.47 -4.98
N LYS A 11 18.43 -11.22 -4.24
CA LYS A 11 17.71 -9.93 -4.25
C LYS A 11 18.32 -8.90 -3.31
N MET A 12 19.38 -9.27 -2.58
CA MET A 12 20.12 -8.36 -1.70
C MET A 12 21.39 -7.85 -2.39
N PRO A 13 21.49 -6.53 -2.66
CA PRO A 13 22.73 -5.87 -3.02
C PRO A 13 23.90 -6.21 -2.08
N VAL A 14 25.09 -6.41 -2.65
CA VAL A 14 26.31 -6.64 -1.89
C VAL A 14 26.64 -5.37 -1.10
N GLY A 15 26.70 -5.49 0.23
CA GLY A 15 27.00 -4.36 1.14
C GLY A 15 25.84 -3.85 1.99
N ILE A 16 24.65 -4.45 1.91
CA ILE A 16 23.54 -4.08 2.82
C ILE A 16 23.88 -4.46 4.26
N GLN A 17 23.97 -3.46 5.13
CA GLN A 17 24.04 -3.66 6.58
C GLN A 17 22.64 -3.94 7.14
N ILE A 18 22.46 -5.11 7.75
CA ILE A 18 21.22 -5.46 8.44
C ILE A 18 21.22 -4.74 9.79
N ARG A 19 20.49 -3.63 9.88
CA ARG A 19 20.27 -2.94 11.15
C ARG A 19 19.04 -3.53 11.84
N GLN A 20 19.26 -4.43 12.81
CA GLN A 20 18.19 -4.86 13.72
C GLN A 20 17.95 -3.81 14.82
N VAL A 21 17.72 -2.55 14.43
CA VAL A 21 17.38 -1.50 15.39
C VAL A 21 15.89 -1.59 15.63
N LYS A 22 15.51 -2.14 16.80
CA LYS A 22 14.11 -2.34 17.22
C LYS A 22 13.24 -1.10 17.00
N TYR A 23 13.79 0.09 17.27
CA TYR A 23 13.10 1.36 17.07
C TYR A 23 12.76 1.66 15.60
N LEU A 24 13.68 1.41 14.66
CA LEU A 24 13.41 1.62 13.23
C LEU A 24 12.36 0.64 12.71
N ASN A 25 12.43 -0.62 13.16
CA ASN A 25 11.40 -1.60 12.84
C ASN A 25 10.04 -1.12 13.37
N ASN A 26 9.97 -0.66 14.62
CA ASN A 26 8.72 -0.16 15.20
C ASN A 26 8.10 1.00 14.42
N ILE A 27 8.90 1.93 13.86
CA ILE A 27 8.38 3.02 13.01
C ILE A 27 7.73 2.45 11.74
N VAL A 28 8.46 1.58 11.03
CA VAL A 28 7.93 0.93 9.82
C VAL A 28 6.67 0.13 10.18
N GLU A 29 6.68 -0.54 11.32
CA GLU A 29 5.53 -1.29 11.82
C GLU A 29 4.32 -0.42 12.13
N GLN A 30 4.57 0.76 12.67
CA GLN A 30 3.55 1.70 13.03
C GLN A 30 2.90 2.31 11.79
N ASP A 31 3.67 2.63 10.76
CA ASP A 31 3.17 3.19 9.50
C ASP A 31 2.17 2.24 8.81
N TYR A 32 2.44 0.93 8.80
CA TYR A 32 1.53 -0.03 8.16
C TYR A 32 0.38 -0.49 9.08
N ARG A 33 0.35 -0.11 10.35
CA ARG A 33 -0.57 -0.67 11.36
C ARG A 33 -2.04 -0.48 10.98
N PHE A 34 -2.39 0.66 10.40
CA PHE A 34 -3.74 0.95 9.94
C PHE A 34 -4.18 0.03 8.80
N ILE A 35 -3.26 -0.24 7.86
CA ILE A 35 -3.51 -1.13 6.73
C ILE A 35 -3.68 -2.56 7.26
N LYS A 36 -2.75 -3.03 8.11
CA LYS A 36 -2.84 -4.36 8.73
C LYS A 36 -4.14 -4.57 9.53
N LYS A 37 -4.57 -3.57 10.31
CA LYS A 37 -5.82 -3.65 11.09
C LYS A 37 -7.04 -3.88 10.19
N ARG A 38 -7.12 -3.17 9.06
CA ARG A 38 -8.20 -3.33 8.07
C ARG A 38 -8.15 -4.68 7.36
N ILE A 39 -6.97 -5.10 6.94
CA ILE A 39 -6.79 -6.42 6.29
C ILE A 39 -7.16 -7.55 7.25
N HIS A 40 -6.78 -7.44 8.53
CA HIS A 40 -7.08 -8.44 9.53
C HIS A 40 -8.59 -8.61 9.74
N SER A 41 -9.37 -7.50 9.76
CA SER A 41 -10.84 -7.57 9.80
C SER A 41 -11.46 -8.19 8.54
N MET A 42 -10.74 -8.20 7.42
CA MET A 42 -11.18 -8.80 6.15
C MET A 42 -10.76 -10.28 6.00
N LEU A 43 -10.14 -10.87 7.03
CA LEU A 43 -9.56 -12.23 7.01
C LEU A 43 -8.45 -12.42 5.95
N GLY A 44 -7.79 -11.35 5.54
CA GLY A 44 -6.74 -11.38 4.53
C GLY A 44 -7.25 -11.34 3.08
N PHE A 45 -6.34 -11.57 2.13
CA PHE A 45 -6.65 -11.53 0.70
C PHE A 45 -6.59 -12.93 0.09
N LYS A 46 -7.55 -13.25 -0.78
CA LYS A 46 -7.58 -14.54 -1.49
C LYS A 46 -6.57 -14.66 -2.63
N SER A 47 -6.10 -13.53 -3.18
CA SER A 47 -5.12 -13.50 -4.27
C SER A 47 -4.33 -12.19 -4.27
N PHE A 48 -3.15 -12.18 -4.91
CA PHE A 48 -2.36 -10.96 -5.09
C PHE A 48 -3.10 -9.90 -5.91
N LYS A 49 -3.82 -10.29 -6.97
CA LYS A 49 -4.64 -9.36 -7.76
C LYS A 49 -5.66 -8.64 -6.87
N THR A 50 -6.33 -9.39 -5.99
CA THR A 50 -7.28 -8.85 -5.01
C THR A 50 -6.60 -7.97 -3.97
N ALA A 51 -5.39 -8.33 -3.52
CA ALA A 51 -4.61 -7.52 -2.57
C ALA A 51 -4.25 -6.16 -3.16
N THR A 52 -3.65 -6.14 -4.36
CA THR A 52 -3.24 -4.92 -5.07
C THR A 52 -4.43 -4.00 -5.30
N SER A 53 -5.53 -4.57 -5.77
CA SER A 53 -6.80 -3.91 -5.99
C SER A 53 -7.33 -3.18 -4.74
N ILE A 54 -7.37 -3.87 -3.60
CA ILE A 54 -7.89 -3.30 -2.36
C ILE A 54 -6.94 -2.22 -1.83
N LEU A 55 -5.63 -2.42 -1.94
CA LEU A 55 -4.64 -1.42 -1.53
C LEU A 55 -4.77 -0.12 -2.33
N ILE A 56 -4.93 -0.19 -3.66
CA ILE A 56 -5.16 0.97 -4.53
C ILE A 56 -6.42 1.74 -4.11
N VAL A 57 -7.53 1.03 -3.86
CA VAL A 57 -8.78 1.66 -3.41
C VAL A 57 -8.62 2.30 -2.03
N MET A 58 -7.90 1.65 -1.11
CA MET A 58 -7.62 2.20 0.22
C MET A 58 -6.77 3.48 0.15
N GLU A 59 -5.78 3.50 -0.74
CA GLU A 59 -4.95 4.68 -0.99
C GLU A 59 -5.78 5.82 -1.61
N ALA A 60 -6.60 5.53 -2.61
CA ALA A 60 -7.52 6.50 -3.21
C ALA A 60 -8.47 7.11 -2.17
N MET A 61 -9.08 6.29 -1.32
CA MET A 61 -9.93 6.77 -0.21
C MET A 61 -9.15 7.67 0.77
N ASN A 62 -7.89 7.34 1.06
CA ASN A 62 -7.05 8.16 1.93
C ASN A 62 -6.71 9.51 1.28
N MET A 63 -6.42 9.54 -0.03
CA MET A 63 -6.19 10.79 -0.78
C MET A 63 -7.43 11.68 -0.78
N ILE A 64 -8.63 11.10 -0.98
CA ILE A 64 -9.91 11.82 -0.86
C ILE A 64 -10.03 12.44 0.54
N LYS A 65 -9.87 11.63 1.60
CA LYS A 65 -10.03 12.08 2.99
C LYS A 65 -9.04 13.18 3.39
N LYS A 66 -7.82 13.14 2.84
CA LYS A 66 -6.80 14.16 3.09
C LYS A 66 -7.01 15.44 2.27
N GLY A 67 -8.00 15.48 1.38
CA GLY A 67 -8.19 16.60 0.46
C GLY A 67 -7.05 16.77 -0.55
N GLN A 68 -6.25 15.72 -0.77
CA GLN A 68 -5.11 15.75 -1.68
C GLN A 68 -5.55 15.77 -3.15
N ILE A 69 -6.80 15.42 -3.41
CA ILE A 69 -7.37 15.47 -4.75
C ILE A 69 -7.81 16.90 -4.99
N HIS A 70 -6.99 17.65 -5.73
CA HIS A 70 -7.36 18.94 -6.30
C HIS A 70 -8.39 18.72 -7.43
N LEU A 71 -9.62 18.35 -7.06
CA LEU A 71 -10.76 18.47 -7.94
C LEU A 71 -11.04 19.97 -8.05
N ARG A 72 -10.40 20.63 -9.03
CA ARG A 72 -10.39 22.09 -9.22
C ARG A 72 -11.81 22.69 -9.35
N HIS A 73 -12.81 21.84 -9.50
CA HIS A 73 -14.20 22.01 -9.12
C HIS A 73 -14.72 20.64 -8.64
N GLN A 74 -15.62 20.58 -7.65
CA GLN A 74 -16.37 19.35 -7.28
C GLN A 74 -17.39 18.95 -8.36
N SER A 75 -16.99 19.00 -9.64
CA SER A 75 -17.83 18.53 -10.72
C SER A 75 -17.88 17.00 -10.68
N ILE A 76 -19.06 16.46 -10.97
CA ILE A 76 -19.30 15.01 -11.11
C ILE A 76 -18.33 14.40 -12.14
N GLN A 77 -17.90 15.18 -13.14
CA GLN A 77 -16.96 14.76 -14.17
C GLN A 77 -15.54 14.52 -13.63
N ASN A 78 -15.03 15.39 -12.75
CA ASN A 78 -13.70 15.21 -12.17
C ASN A 78 -13.66 14.03 -11.19
N GLN A 79 -14.77 13.79 -10.47
CA GLN A 79 -14.93 12.60 -9.63
C GLN A 79 -14.96 11.32 -10.48
N LYS A 80 -15.66 11.36 -11.61
CA LYS A 80 -15.72 10.27 -12.59
C LYS A 80 -14.33 9.96 -13.16
N GLU A 81 -13.59 10.98 -13.60
CA GLU A 81 -12.20 10.80 -14.10
C GLU A 81 -11.27 10.23 -13.04
N PHE A 82 -11.34 10.70 -11.79
CA PHE A 82 -10.55 10.15 -10.70
C PHE A 82 -10.86 8.67 -10.45
N ILE A 83 -12.14 8.29 -10.43
CA ILE A 83 -12.56 6.89 -10.32
C ILE A 83 -12.00 6.08 -11.49
N TYR A 84 -12.13 6.56 -12.73
CA TYR A 84 -11.54 5.86 -13.88
C TYR A 84 -10.02 5.71 -13.75
N GLN A 85 -9.29 6.72 -13.31
CA GLN A 85 -7.85 6.62 -13.11
C GLN A 85 -7.49 5.56 -12.05
N VAL A 86 -8.20 5.54 -10.92
CA VAL A 86 -7.96 4.58 -9.83
C VAL A 86 -8.31 3.14 -10.25
N PHE A 87 -9.41 2.95 -10.97
CA PHE A 87 -9.91 1.61 -11.30
C PHE A 87 -9.39 1.06 -12.65
N ASN A 88 -8.90 1.90 -13.57
CA ASN A 88 -8.33 1.43 -14.84
C ASN A 88 -6.91 0.85 -14.68
N PHE A 89 -6.24 1.07 -13.54
CA PHE A 89 -5.01 0.36 -13.15
C PHE A 89 -5.23 -1.12 -12.80
N MET A 90 -6.49 -1.56 -12.72
CA MET A 90 -6.88 -2.90 -12.29
C MET A 90 -7.19 -3.86 -13.46
N THR A 91 -7.39 -3.30 -14.66
CA THR A 91 -7.69 -4.02 -15.92
C THR A 91 -6.42 -4.45 -16.62
#